data_AF-A0A1E8F906-F1
#
_entry.id   AF-A0A1E8F906-F1
#
_cell.length_a   1.000
_cell.length_b   1.000
_cell.length_c   1.000
_cell.angle_alpha   90.00
_cell.angle_beta   90.00
_cell.angle_gamma   90.00
#
_symmetry.space_group_name_H-M   'P 1'
#
loop_
_entity.id
_entity.type
_entity.pdbx_description
1 polymer ?
#
loop_
_entity_poly.entity_id
_entity_poly.type
_entity_poly.pdbx_seq_one_letter_code
_entity_poly.pdbx_strand_id
1 'polypeptide(L)'
;MTTLAASVANTDNRPAFLGYIYGPMDTMEVPANAPPLFTAIAMDNGLFSTNGFGIVEAWKNQAIPVELHAYEKGEHGFATGRKGTTSVGLLEQFTLWLHTKGM
;
A
#
# COMPACT_ATOMS: atom_id res chain seq x y z
N MET A 1 -8.82 -10.19 -3.27
CA MET A 1 -7.90 -9.69 -2.22
C MET A 1 -7.65 -10.78 -1.19
N THR A 2 -6.68 -11.68 -1.42
CA THR A 2 -6.48 -12.83 -0.52
C THR A 2 -5.21 -12.68 0.33
N THR A 3 -4.11 -12.22 -0.27
CA THR A 3 -2.83 -12.07 0.43
C THR A 3 -2.84 -10.96 1.49
N LEU A 4 -3.45 -9.81 1.17
CA LEU A 4 -3.56 -8.70 2.14
C LEU A 4 -4.41 -9.11 3.35
N ALA A 5 -5.55 -9.77 3.10
CA ALA A 5 -6.42 -10.31 4.15
C ALA A 5 -5.72 -11.33 5.06
N ALA A 6 -4.94 -12.24 4.49
CA ALA A 6 -4.14 -13.18 5.26
C ALA A 6 -3.05 -12.47 6.10
N SER A 7 -2.45 -11.40 5.57
CA SER A 7 -1.33 -10.70 6.21
C SER A 7 -1.76 -9.84 7.42
N VAL A 8 -3.05 -9.48 7.49
CA VAL A 8 -3.63 -8.76 8.64
C VAL A 8 -4.27 -9.70 9.66
N ALA A 9 -4.28 -11.02 9.41
CA ALA A 9 -4.86 -11.97 10.34
C ALA A 9 -4.15 -11.94 11.71
N ASN A 10 -4.92 -12.00 12.79
CA ASN A 10 -4.42 -11.97 14.16
C ASN A 10 -3.75 -13.31 14.52
N THR A 11 -2.47 -13.44 14.17
CA THR A 11 -1.64 -14.63 14.39
C THR A 11 -0.36 -14.24 15.13
N ASP A 12 0.27 -15.22 15.78
CA ASP A 12 1.53 -15.01 16.53
C ASP A 12 2.72 -14.60 15.64
N ASN A 13 2.63 -14.84 14.32
CA ASN A 13 3.67 -14.53 13.34
C ASN A 13 3.34 -13.30 12.48
N ARG A 14 2.71 -12.29 13.07
CA ARG A 14 2.30 -11.09 12.34
C ARG A 14 3.52 -10.30 11.81
N PRO A 15 3.47 -9.78 10.57
CA PRO A 15 4.54 -8.93 10.07
C PRO A 15 4.65 -7.61 10.84
N ALA A 16 5.85 -7.04 10.86
CA ALA A 16 6.12 -5.73 11.47
C ALA A 16 5.50 -4.56 10.68
N PHE A 17 5.35 -4.73 9.36
CA PHE A 17 4.77 -3.77 8.44
C PHE A 17 4.21 -4.47 7.20
N LEU A 18 3.44 -3.75 6.39
CA LEU A 18 2.99 -4.21 5.08
C LEU A 18 3.39 -3.21 3.99
N GLY A 19 3.92 -3.74 2.89
CA GLY A 19 4.10 -3.01 1.64
C GLY A 19 3.10 -3.52 0.60
N TYR A 20 2.10 -2.72 0.24
CA TYR A 20 1.05 -3.09 -0.70
C TYR A 20 1.15 -2.26 -1.97
N ILE A 21 1.70 -2.84 -3.03
CA ILE A 21 2.09 -2.09 -4.22
C ILE A 21 1.27 -2.57 -5.40
N TYR A 22 0.70 -1.61 -6.16
CA TYR A 22 -0.12 -1.77 -7.37
C TYR A 22 -1.29 -2.76 -7.25
N GLY A 23 -1.72 -3.09 -6.03
CA GLY A 23 -2.87 -3.96 -5.77
C GLY A 23 -4.21 -3.23 -5.85
N PRO A 24 -5.34 -3.97 -5.91
CA PRO A 24 -6.68 -3.40 -5.86
C PRO A 24 -6.91 -2.59 -4.58
N MET A 25 -7.62 -1.46 -4.70
CA MET A 25 -7.87 -0.52 -3.59
C MET A 25 -9.28 -0.63 -3.00
N ASP A 26 -9.98 -1.74 -3.26
CA ASP A 26 -11.30 -1.99 -2.70
C ASP A 26 -11.24 -2.02 -1.16
N THR A 27 -12.28 -1.49 -0.50
CA THR A 27 -12.37 -1.50 0.95
C THR A 27 -12.36 -2.93 1.50
N MET A 28 -11.74 -3.12 2.67
CA MET A 28 -11.80 -4.37 3.43
C MET A 28 -11.94 -4.12 4.92
N GLU A 29 -12.32 -5.15 5.66
CA GLU A 29 -12.24 -5.13 7.12
C GLU A 29 -10.78 -5.24 7.57
N VAL A 30 -10.38 -4.34 8.47
CA VAL A 30 -9.02 -4.29 9.02
C VAL A 30 -9.13 -4.45 10.53
N PRO A 31 -8.46 -5.45 11.13
CA PRO A 31 -8.47 -5.60 12.58
C PRO A 31 -7.70 -4.45 13.25
N ALA A 32 -8.12 -4.06 14.45
CA ALA A 32 -7.56 -2.92 15.19
C ALA A 32 -6.05 -3.04 15.49
N ASN A 33 -5.51 -4.26 15.42
CA ASN A 33 -4.09 -4.52 15.62
C ASN A 33 -3.33 -4.71 14.29
N ALA A 34 -3.89 -4.40 13.12
CA ALA A 34 -3.16 -4.55 11.87
C ALA A 34 -1.83 -3.76 11.89
N PRO A 35 -0.78 -4.27 11.20
CA PRO A 35 0.50 -3.57 11.14
C PRO A 35 0.40 -2.28 10.31
N PRO A 36 1.36 -1.34 10.48
CA PRO A 36 1.49 -0.17 9.63
C PRO A 36 1.57 -0.53 8.15
N LEU A 37 0.93 0.27 7.30
CA LEU A 37 0.85 0.03 5.86
C LEU A 37 1.54 1.13 5.06
N PHE A 38 2.43 0.74 4.17
CA PHE A 38 2.86 1.54 3.03
C PHE A 38 2.15 1.01 1.79
N THR A 39 1.47 1.88 1.04
CA THR A 39 0.77 1.48 -0.19
C THR A 39 1.04 2.43 -1.34
N ALA A 40 1.12 1.88 -2.55
CA ALA A 40 1.40 2.67 -3.74
C ALA A 40 0.63 2.18 -4.96
N ILE A 41 0.11 3.10 -5.77
CA ILE A 41 -0.67 2.80 -6.99
C ILE A 41 -0.46 3.86 -8.05
N ALA A 42 -0.62 3.49 -9.32
CA ALA A 42 -0.67 4.42 -10.43
C ALA A 42 -2.14 4.69 -10.83
N MET A 43 -2.48 5.95 -11.09
CA MET A 43 -3.85 6.36 -11.45
C MET A 43 -4.24 5.94 -12.87
N ASP A 44 -3.25 5.68 -13.72
CA ASP A 44 -3.44 5.14 -15.08
C ASP A 44 -3.45 3.61 -15.13
N ASN A 45 -3.56 2.91 -14.00
CA ASN A 45 -3.56 1.45 -13.96
C ASN A 45 -4.77 0.84 -14.71
N GLY A 46 -4.52 0.23 -15.86
CA GLY A 46 -5.57 -0.39 -16.68
C GLY A 46 -6.22 -1.67 -16.14
N LEU A 47 -5.69 -2.27 -15.07
CA LEU A 47 -6.27 -3.50 -14.47
C LEU A 47 -7.31 -3.21 -13.39
N PHE A 48 -7.21 -2.08 -12.69
CA PHE A 48 -8.12 -1.72 -11.61
C PHE A 48 -8.64 -0.31 -11.83
N SER A 49 -9.96 -0.16 -11.93
CA SER A 49 -10.58 1.15 -11.85
C SER A 49 -10.37 1.71 -10.44
N THR A 50 -9.59 2.79 -10.30
CA THR A 50 -9.41 3.48 -9.02
C THR A 50 -10.68 4.25 -8.66
N ASN A 51 -11.71 3.56 -8.17
CA ASN A 51 -12.94 4.19 -7.67
C ASN A 51 -12.72 4.92 -6.33
N GLY A 52 -11.53 4.80 -5.73
CA GLY A 52 -11.14 5.41 -4.47
C GLY A 52 -9.93 4.72 -3.83
N PHE A 53 -9.70 4.99 -2.54
CA PHE A 53 -8.61 4.41 -1.74
C PHE A 53 -9.14 3.66 -0.52
N GLY A 54 -10.07 2.72 -0.74
CA GLY A 54 -10.79 2.01 0.32
C GLY A 54 -9.89 1.29 1.35
N ILE A 55 -8.77 0.74 0.91
CA ILE A 55 -7.73 0.20 1.80
C ILE A 55 -7.18 1.29 2.74
N VAL A 56 -6.82 2.45 2.21
CA VAL A 56 -6.26 3.55 3.01
C VAL A 56 -7.29 4.08 4.00
N GLU A 57 -8.54 4.19 3.57
CA GLU A 57 -9.66 4.58 4.43
C GLU A 57 -9.87 3.57 5.57
N ALA A 58 -9.80 2.27 5.30
CA ALA A 58 -9.94 1.23 6.32
C ALA A 58 -8.84 1.32 7.40
N TRP A 59 -7.58 1.55 7.02
CA TRP A 59 -6.49 1.78 7.98
C TRP A 59 -6.70 3.06 8.80
N LYS A 60 -7.07 4.16 8.14
CA LYS A 60 -7.33 5.44 8.81
C LYS A 60 -8.47 5.33 9.84
N ASN A 61 -9.54 4.62 9.49
CA ASN A 61 -10.70 4.43 10.37
C ASN A 61 -10.37 3.62 11.64
N GLN A 62 -9.35 2.77 11.59
CA GLN A 62 -8.82 2.04 12.75
C GLN A 62 -7.73 2.82 13.52
N ALA A 63 -7.41 4.05 13.10
CA ALA A 63 -6.30 4.84 13.62
C ALA A 63 -4.93 4.13 13.54
N ILE A 64 -4.76 3.27 12.54
CA ILE A 64 -3.50 2.56 12.29
C ILE A 64 -2.67 3.37 11.28
N PRO A 65 -1.34 3.54 11.49
CA PRO A 65 -0.51 4.30 10.57
C PRO A 65 -0.57 3.74 9.13
N VAL A 66 -0.85 4.62 8.17
CA VAL A 66 -0.85 4.30 6.74
C VAL A 66 -0.25 5.43 5.93
N GLU A 67 0.53 5.08 4.91
CA GLU A 67 1.08 6.01 3.92
C GLU A 67 0.67 5.58 2.51
N LEU A 68 0.21 6.54 1.70
CA LEU A 68 -0.23 6.34 0.32
C LEU A 68 0.63 7.15 -0.64
N HIS A 69 1.17 6.48 -1.66
CA HIS A 69 1.77 7.08 -2.84
C HIS A 69 0.89 6.81 -4.07
N ALA A 70 0.18 7.82 -4.54
CA ALA A 70 -0.61 7.75 -5.78
C ALA A 70 0.12 8.51 -6.89
N TYR A 71 0.61 7.77 -7.89
CA TYR A 71 1.33 8.34 -9.03
C TYR A 71 0.36 8.66 -10.16
N GLU A 72 0.55 9.79 -10.85
CA GLU A 72 -0.23 10.11 -12.06
C GLU A 72 -0.10 8.99 -13.10
N LYS A 73 1.12 8.48 -13.29
CA LYS A 73 1.45 7.46 -14.29
C LYS A 73 2.40 6.39 -13.77
N GLY A 74 2.23 5.18 -14.28
CA GLY A 74 3.04 4.02 -13.96
C GLY A 74 2.51 2.71 -14.54
N GLU A 75 1.22 2.65 -14.85
CA GLU A 75 0.44 1.43 -15.16
C GLU A 75 0.47 0.38 -14.04
N HIS A 76 -0.18 -0.75 -14.25
CA HIS A 76 0.01 -1.90 -13.37
C HIS A 76 1.46 -2.43 -13.41
N GLY A 77 1.95 -2.93 -12.28
CA GLY A 77 3.25 -3.63 -12.24
C GLY A 77 4.47 -2.73 -12.42
N PHE A 78 4.38 -1.44 -12.03
CA PHE A 78 5.52 -0.51 -12.13
C PHE A 78 6.74 -0.93 -11.29
N ALA A 79 6.58 -1.80 -10.29
CA ALA A 79 7.66 -2.40 -9.50
C ALA A 79 8.70 -1.36 -9.01
N THR A 80 9.94 -1.40 -9.49
CA THR A 80 11.00 -0.43 -9.13
C THR A 80 10.85 0.93 -9.82
N GLY A 81 9.71 1.16 -10.47
CA GLY A 81 9.32 2.37 -11.17
C GLY A 81 9.42 2.28 -12.70
N ARG A 82 8.60 3.09 -13.37
CA ARG A 82 8.57 3.21 -14.83
C ARG A 82 9.26 4.49 -15.29
N LYS A 83 10.26 4.36 -16.17
CA LYS A 83 11.03 5.52 -16.71
C LYS A 83 10.09 6.60 -17.26
N GLY A 84 10.43 7.87 -16.98
CA GLY A 84 9.64 9.02 -17.43
C GLY A 84 8.38 9.29 -16.59
N THR A 85 8.20 8.59 -15.46
CA THR A 85 7.11 8.83 -14.51
C THR A 85 7.68 9.05 -13.11
N THR A 86 6.87 9.54 -12.18
CA THR A 86 7.27 9.70 -10.77
C THR A 86 7.34 8.39 -10.00
N SER A 87 6.80 7.29 -10.54
CA SER A 87 6.87 5.96 -9.91
C SER A 87 8.30 5.43 -9.74
N VAL A 88 9.30 6.03 -10.42
CA VAL A 88 10.74 5.78 -10.18
C VAL A 88 11.19 6.10 -8.76
N GLY A 89 10.43 6.93 -8.03
CA GLY A 89 10.71 7.26 -6.63
C GLY A 89 10.29 6.19 -5.62
N LEU A 90 9.55 5.16 -6.03
CA LEU A 90 8.90 4.22 -5.10
C LEU A 90 9.86 3.60 -4.09
N LEU A 91 10.99 3.08 -4.53
CA LEU A 91 11.93 2.38 -3.64
C LEU A 91 12.56 3.34 -2.62
N GLU A 92 12.89 4.55 -3.05
CA GLU A 92 13.45 5.57 -2.16
C GLU A 92 12.43 6.00 -1.12
N GLN A 93 11.18 6.24 -1.54
CA GLN A 93 10.07 6.61 -0.66
C GLN A 93 9.75 5.50 0.33
N PHE A 94 9.70 4.25 -0.11
CA PHE A 94 9.49 3.10 0.77
C PHE A 94 10.63 2.94 1.78
N THR A 95 11.88 3.08 1.35
CA THR A 95 13.05 2.99 2.24
C THR A 95 13.06 4.13 3.26
N LEU A 96 12.76 5.35 2.83
CA LEU A 96 12.64 6.51 3.71
C LEU A 96 11.52 6.28 4.75
N TRP A 97 10.38 5.74 4.33
CA TRP A 97 9.29 5.38 5.22
C TRP A 97 9.74 4.37 6.28
N LEU A 98 10.44 3.29 5.90
CA LEU A 98 11.01 2.32 6.85
C LEU A 98 11.92 2.99 7.88
N HIS A 99 12.82 3.88 7.43
CA HIS A 99 13.69 4.64 8.33
C HIS A 99 12.92 5.49 9.33
N THR A 100 11.81 6.15 8.93
CA THR A 100 10.97 6.93 9.86
C THR A 100 10.32 6.06 10.94
N LYS A 101 10.22 4.76 10.72
CA LYS A 101 9.67 3.78 11.67
C LYS A 101 10.75 3.09 12.49
N GLY A 102 12.03 3.42 12.29
CA GLY A 102 13.16 2.77 12.98
C GLY A 102 13.46 1.36 12.48
N MET A 103 13.16 1.07 11.22
CA MET A 103 13.42 -0.20 10.54
C MET A 103 14.59 -0.12 9.57
#